data_AF-A0A1Y6BT34-F1
#
_entry.id   AF-A0A1Y6BT34-F1
#
_cell.length_a   1.000
_cell.length_b   1.000
_cell.length_c   1.000
_cell.angle_alpha   90.00
_cell.angle_beta   90.00
_cell.angle_gamma   90.00
#
_symmetry.space_group_name_H-M   'P 1'
#
loop_
_entity.id
_entity.type
_entity.pdbx_description
1 polymer ?
#
loop_
_entity_poly.entity_id
_entity_poly.type
_entity_poly.pdbx_seq_one_letter_code
_entity_poly.pdbx_strand_id
1 'polypeptide(L)'
;MQENLHESQSEFIELSVERMASSGRGIAVHNGETFFIQGTVPGDQVLVEAMPSRGRYRDARIRSWISRSADRKTHPCAHHQQCGGCPWLDVDPDQQMEWKRAALVSNLERNSGLDRWPSIGTMQGDQLAGTRQRLRLRGVSYQGRLEWGYLAAGTRDFIAIDTCLLAESAIRDLIKSLPRESSLPDMRFQLEVQAVNQDEQRAVIGMVLRDGPIEVAGLDSIRDVLKKTGFFAFVGHVLEERSKHFFPVDQVGDLRFFTQAGSFQQAHYLLNRSLRQRVLETIEHHVPQPQVILDLYCGSGNFTLALAKKFPKARVIGIEGSGPSLDNGRFSAEEAGITNITWHKGKVENQVRKARREGESCDVIIADPARDGMGRWSGVLRELEAKVLVYVSCDPQSFAADTRYLTRKQGFVLRQLTAVDMFPGTHHVETIAVFCPPSIP
;
A
#
# COMPACT_ATOMS: atom_id res chain seq x y z
N MET A 1 -4.21 -30.13 -46.46
CA MET A 1 -4.48 -29.18 -45.36
C MET A 1 -3.75 -29.72 -44.13
N GLN A 2 -2.45 -29.44 -44.03
CA GLN A 2 -1.64 -29.82 -42.87
C GLN A 2 -1.61 -28.61 -41.94
N GLU A 3 -2.23 -28.74 -40.77
CA GLU A 3 -2.12 -27.77 -39.68
C GLU A 3 -0.69 -27.80 -39.13
N ASN A 4 0.01 -26.67 -39.24
CA ASN A 4 1.31 -26.46 -38.61
C ASN A 4 1.14 -26.39 -37.09
N LEU A 5 1.43 -27.49 -36.41
CA LEU A 5 1.80 -27.49 -35.00
C LEU A 5 3.21 -26.90 -34.88
N HIS A 6 3.31 -25.60 -34.65
CA HIS A 6 4.56 -25.02 -34.13
C HIS A 6 4.70 -25.45 -32.66
N GLU A 7 5.40 -26.56 -32.43
CA GLU A 7 6.05 -26.81 -31.14
C GLU A 7 7.07 -25.68 -30.92
N SER A 8 6.73 -24.69 -30.09
CA SER A 8 7.72 -23.71 -29.65
C SER A 8 8.72 -24.45 -28.76
N GLN A 9 9.92 -24.72 -29.27
CA GLN A 9 11.02 -25.23 -28.44
C GLN A 9 11.27 -24.23 -27.31
N SER A 10 11.22 -24.70 -26.06
CA SER A 10 11.58 -23.90 -24.89
C SER A 10 13.03 -23.45 -25.00
N GLU A 11 13.24 -22.14 -25.04
CA GLU A 11 14.57 -21.55 -25.07
C GLU A 11 15.10 -21.38 -23.64
N PHE A 12 16.22 -22.03 -23.34
CA PHE A 12 16.88 -21.95 -22.03
C PHE A 12 18.11 -21.06 -22.11
N ILE A 13 18.22 -20.09 -21.21
CA ILE A 13 19.26 -19.05 -21.23
C ILE A 13 19.82 -18.87 -19.82
N GLU A 14 21.14 -18.77 -19.70
CA GLU A 14 21.79 -18.34 -18.46
C GLU A 14 21.81 -16.81 -18.39
N LEU A 15 21.26 -16.26 -17.32
CA LEU A 15 21.14 -14.82 -17.12
C LEU A 15 21.75 -14.39 -15.80
N SER A 16 22.47 -13.27 -15.83
CA SER A 16 22.95 -12.55 -14.65
C SER A 16 22.06 -11.34 -14.40
N VAL A 17 21.52 -11.23 -13.20
CA VAL A 17 20.61 -10.14 -12.84
C VAL A 17 21.41 -8.90 -12.46
N GLU A 18 21.15 -7.78 -13.13
CA GLU A 18 21.97 -6.55 -13.02
C GLU A 18 21.30 -5.49 -12.14
N ARG A 19 19.97 -5.40 -12.16
CA ARG A 19 19.22 -4.35 -11.47
C ARG A 19 17.76 -4.74 -11.23
N MET A 20 17.06 -3.95 -10.44
CA MET A 20 15.63 -4.12 -10.18
C MET A 20 14.75 -3.23 -11.04
N ALA A 21 13.65 -3.80 -11.53
CA ALA A 21 12.54 -3.05 -12.09
C ALA A 21 11.69 -2.44 -10.96
N SER A 22 10.96 -1.36 -11.25
CA SER A 22 9.95 -0.80 -10.34
C SER A 22 8.85 -1.81 -9.98
N SER A 23 8.62 -2.83 -10.81
CA SER A 23 7.68 -3.93 -10.55
C SER A 23 8.24 -4.99 -9.58
N GLY A 24 9.46 -4.83 -9.08
CA GLY A 24 10.12 -5.82 -8.22
C GLY A 24 10.66 -7.07 -8.91
N ARG A 25 10.71 -7.07 -10.25
CA ARG A 25 11.34 -8.15 -11.05
C ARG A 25 12.80 -7.80 -11.30
N GLY A 26 13.68 -8.79 -11.25
CA GLY A 26 15.07 -8.62 -11.67
C GLY A 26 15.14 -8.37 -13.17
N ILE A 27 16.10 -7.53 -13.59
CA ILE A 27 16.39 -7.22 -14.98
C ILE A 27 17.76 -7.80 -15.33
N ALA A 28 17.80 -8.57 -16.40
CA ALA A 28 19.04 -9.01 -17.05
C ALA A 28 19.03 -8.54 -18.51
N VAL A 29 20.19 -8.22 -19.07
CA VAL A 29 20.35 -7.94 -20.50
C VAL A 29 21.22 -9.01 -21.11
N HIS A 30 20.73 -9.68 -22.15
CA HIS A 30 21.46 -10.73 -22.86
C HIS A 30 21.30 -10.52 -24.37
N ASN A 31 22.42 -10.43 -25.09
CA ASN A 31 22.45 -10.15 -26.54
C ASN A 31 21.59 -8.94 -26.98
N GLY A 32 21.55 -7.89 -26.15
CA GLY A 32 20.77 -6.68 -26.42
C GLY A 32 19.27 -6.78 -26.13
N GLU A 33 18.78 -7.94 -25.71
CA GLU A 33 17.40 -8.15 -25.27
C GLU A 33 17.28 -8.03 -23.74
N THR A 34 16.19 -7.41 -23.28
CA THR A 34 15.91 -7.24 -21.85
C THR A 34 14.99 -8.34 -21.32
N PHE A 35 15.40 -8.98 -20.23
CA PHE A 35 14.63 -10.04 -19.57
C PHE A 35 14.15 -9.59 -18.20
N PHE A 36 12.89 -9.87 -17.88
CA PHE A 36 12.30 -9.69 -16.55
C PHE A 36 12.13 -11.03 -15.85
N ILE A 37 12.73 -11.18 -14.67
CA ILE A 37 12.82 -12.45 -13.95
C ILE A 37 12.22 -12.29 -12.55
N GLN A 38 11.09 -12.95 -12.28
CA GLN A 38 10.41 -12.89 -11.00
C GLN A 38 11.22 -13.62 -9.90
N GLY A 39 11.31 -13.04 -8.70
CA GLY A 39 11.95 -13.67 -7.53
C GLY A 39 13.47 -13.54 -7.47
N THR A 40 14.09 -12.89 -8.46
CA THR A 40 15.52 -12.58 -8.47
C THR A 40 15.81 -11.16 -7.96
N VAL A 41 17.06 -10.96 -7.55
CA VAL A 41 17.66 -9.67 -7.16
C VAL A 41 19.02 -9.51 -7.87
N PRO A 42 19.59 -8.30 -7.95
CA PRO A 42 20.89 -8.07 -8.57
C PRO A 42 21.96 -8.96 -7.96
N GLY A 43 22.83 -9.52 -8.80
CA GLY A 43 23.86 -10.49 -8.43
C GLY A 43 23.41 -11.96 -8.47
N ASP A 44 22.12 -12.25 -8.60
CA ASP A 44 21.67 -13.62 -8.86
C ASP A 44 22.09 -14.10 -10.26
N GLN A 45 22.47 -15.37 -10.38
CA GLN A 45 22.70 -16.05 -11.66
C GLN A 45 21.75 -17.25 -11.77
N VAL A 46 20.99 -17.30 -12.87
CA VAL A 46 19.91 -18.27 -13.04
C VAL A 46 19.89 -18.82 -14.45
N LEU A 47 19.56 -20.11 -14.56
CA LEU A 47 19.10 -20.69 -15.82
C LEU A 47 17.59 -20.48 -15.90
N VAL A 48 17.13 -19.83 -16.97
CA VAL A 48 15.72 -19.52 -17.18
C VAL A 48 15.17 -20.19 -18.43
N GLU A 49 13.87 -20.43 -18.45
CA GLU A 49 13.10 -20.58 -19.68
C GLU A 49 12.57 -19.22 -20.08
N ALA A 50 12.89 -18.78 -21.30
CA ALA A 50 12.44 -17.51 -21.83
C ALA A 50 11.03 -17.61 -22.42
N MET A 51 10.12 -16.76 -21.96
CA MET A 51 8.74 -16.70 -22.45
C MET A 51 8.68 -16.02 -23.82
N PRO A 52 7.56 -16.14 -24.58
CA PRO A 52 7.40 -15.42 -25.84
C PRO A 52 7.63 -13.92 -25.71
N SER A 53 8.28 -13.32 -26.73
CA SER A 53 8.62 -11.90 -26.74
C SER A 53 7.40 -10.99 -26.68
N ARG A 54 7.54 -9.89 -25.94
CA ARG A 54 6.56 -8.81 -25.80
C ARG A 54 7.13 -7.50 -26.32
N GLY A 55 7.74 -7.56 -27.50
CA GLY A 55 8.37 -6.41 -28.17
C GLY A 55 9.85 -6.31 -27.88
N ARG A 56 10.28 -5.34 -27.07
CA ARG A 56 11.71 -5.13 -26.73
C ARG A 56 12.17 -5.91 -25.49
N TYR A 57 11.30 -6.73 -24.92
CA TYR A 57 11.60 -7.47 -23.70
C TYR A 57 10.87 -8.81 -23.66
N ARG A 58 11.38 -9.70 -22.81
CA ARG A 58 10.82 -11.01 -22.50
C ARG A 58 10.63 -11.18 -21.01
N ASP A 59 9.56 -11.87 -20.63
CA ASP A 59 9.47 -12.46 -19.30
C ASP A 59 10.28 -13.77 -19.29
N ALA A 60 10.85 -14.14 -18.16
CA ALA A 60 11.62 -15.37 -18.02
C ALA A 60 11.29 -16.08 -16.71
N ARG A 61 11.21 -17.41 -16.76
CA ARG A 61 10.90 -18.28 -15.61
C ARG A 61 12.14 -19.03 -15.16
N ILE A 62 12.46 -18.94 -13.87
CA ILE A 62 13.60 -19.66 -13.29
C ILE A 62 13.38 -21.16 -13.43
N ARG A 63 14.42 -21.87 -13.91
CA ARG A 63 14.48 -23.33 -13.98
C ARG A 63 15.44 -23.88 -12.95
N SER A 64 16.61 -23.24 -12.80
CA SER A 64 17.55 -23.54 -11.72
C SER A 64 18.35 -22.30 -11.32
N TRP A 65 18.87 -22.34 -10.10
CA TRP A 65 19.80 -21.35 -9.58
C TRP A 65 21.23 -21.80 -9.89
N ILE A 66 22.04 -20.92 -10.47
CA ILE A 66 23.47 -21.13 -10.67
C ILE A 66 24.21 -20.59 -9.45
N SER A 67 23.92 -19.35 -9.06
CA SER A 67 24.41 -18.73 -7.84
C SER A 67 23.40 -17.69 -7.30
N ARG A 68 23.46 -17.43 -6.00
CA ARG A 68 22.63 -16.44 -5.30
C ARG A 68 23.45 -15.18 -5.05
N SER A 69 22.79 -14.03 -5.11
CA SER A 69 23.37 -12.74 -4.76
C SER A 69 23.93 -12.73 -3.33
N ALA A 70 25.06 -12.04 -3.14
CA ALA A 70 25.67 -11.81 -1.83
C ALA A 70 24.83 -10.89 -0.93
N ASP A 71 23.89 -10.13 -1.49
CA ASP A 71 22.97 -9.25 -0.75
C ASP A 71 21.86 -10.03 -0.02
N ARG A 72 21.73 -11.33 -0.32
CA ARG A 72 20.79 -12.23 0.35
C ARG A 72 21.37 -12.72 1.69
N LYS A 73 20.56 -12.64 2.73
CA LYS A 73 20.83 -13.01 4.12
C LYS A 73 19.79 -14.02 4.59
N THR A 74 20.18 -14.89 5.51
CA THR A 74 19.23 -15.78 6.19
C THR A 74 18.19 -14.97 6.96
N HIS A 75 16.92 -15.34 6.84
CA HIS A 75 15.83 -14.61 7.48
C HIS A 75 14.92 -15.54 8.31
N PRO A 76 14.45 -15.13 9.51
CA PRO A 76 13.73 -16.00 10.46
C PRO A 76 12.31 -16.43 10.03
N CYS A 77 11.76 -15.84 8.97
CA CYS A 77 10.46 -16.24 8.45
C CYS A 77 10.57 -17.62 7.77
N ALA A 78 9.94 -18.65 8.34
CA ALA A 78 9.96 -20.01 7.80
C ALA A 78 9.41 -20.11 6.35
N HIS A 79 8.57 -19.15 5.95
CA HIS A 79 7.83 -19.19 4.68
C HIS A 79 8.45 -18.33 3.57
N HIS A 80 9.52 -17.56 3.83
CA HIS A 80 9.99 -16.50 2.92
C HIS A 80 10.44 -16.98 1.53
N GLN A 81 10.92 -18.22 1.42
CA GLN A 81 11.39 -18.77 0.14
C GLN A 81 10.25 -19.20 -0.80
N GLN A 82 9.04 -19.35 -0.27
CA GLN A 82 7.88 -19.89 -1.00
C GLN A 82 6.74 -18.86 -1.07
N CYS A 83 6.44 -18.19 0.04
CA CYS A 83 5.37 -17.21 0.13
C CYS A 83 5.67 -15.97 -0.74
N GLY A 84 4.73 -15.60 -1.62
CA GLY A 84 4.88 -14.45 -2.50
C GLY A 84 4.68 -13.08 -1.84
N GLY A 85 4.42 -13.03 -0.53
CA GLY A 85 4.12 -11.80 0.19
C GLY A 85 5.32 -10.85 0.38
N CYS A 86 6.53 -11.39 0.52
CA CYS A 86 7.72 -10.64 0.88
C CYS A 86 8.94 -11.11 0.07
N PRO A 87 9.02 -10.80 -1.24
CA PRO A 87 10.04 -11.34 -2.14
C PRO A 87 11.48 -10.89 -1.83
N TRP A 88 11.66 -9.83 -1.05
CA TRP A 88 12.98 -9.29 -0.67
C TRP A 88 13.24 -9.44 0.83
N LEU A 89 12.49 -10.28 1.53
CA LEU A 89 12.61 -10.41 2.98
C LEU A 89 13.99 -10.91 3.42
N ASP A 90 14.67 -11.65 2.53
CA ASP A 90 16.03 -12.11 2.69
C ASP A 90 17.07 -11.10 2.22
N VAL A 91 16.72 -9.86 1.86
CA VAL A 91 17.70 -8.84 1.43
C VAL A 91 17.96 -7.87 2.58
N ASP A 92 19.20 -7.37 2.67
CA ASP A 92 19.53 -6.30 3.60
C ASP A 92 18.58 -5.07 3.48
N PRO A 93 18.03 -4.54 4.58
CA PRO A 93 17.08 -3.43 4.52
C PRO A 93 17.61 -2.16 3.83
N ASP A 94 18.89 -1.83 4.00
CA ASP A 94 19.49 -0.65 3.38
C ASP A 94 19.62 -0.87 1.87
N GLN A 95 19.97 -2.09 1.46
CA GLN A 95 20.00 -2.46 0.05
C GLN A 95 18.61 -2.45 -0.60
N GLN A 96 17.58 -2.88 0.12
CA GLN A 96 16.19 -2.76 -0.34
C GLN A 96 15.81 -1.29 -0.55
N MET A 97 16.17 -0.42 0.39
CA MET A 97 15.89 1.01 0.29
C MET A 97 16.63 1.65 -0.89
N GLU A 98 17.88 1.26 -1.14
CA GLU A 98 18.62 1.74 -2.29
C GLU A 98 17.95 1.35 -3.62
N TRP A 99 17.47 0.12 -3.76
CA TRP A 99 16.71 -0.28 -4.96
C TRP A 99 15.38 0.46 -5.10
N LYS A 100 14.68 0.74 -3.99
CA LYS A 100 13.45 1.55 -3.98
C LYS A 100 13.72 2.99 -4.43
N ARG A 101 14.81 3.60 -3.95
CA ARG A 101 15.26 4.93 -4.37
C ARG A 101 15.63 4.94 -5.85
N ALA A 102 16.39 3.96 -6.32
CA ALA A 102 16.74 3.83 -7.73
C ALA A 102 15.51 3.69 -8.64
N ALA A 103 14.49 2.93 -8.20
CA ALA A 103 13.22 2.82 -8.91
C ALA A 103 12.47 4.16 -8.99
N LEU A 104 12.48 4.95 -7.91
CA LEU A 104 11.90 6.30 -7.90
C LEU A 104 12.65 7.25 -8.85
N VAL A 105 13.99 7.27 -8.78
CA VAL A 105 14.86 8.05 -9.68
C VAL A 105 14.60 7.71 -11.14
N SER A 106 14.59 6.42 -11.49
CA SER A 106 14.35 5.99 -12.86
C SER A 106 12.97 6.42 -13.39
N ASN A 107 11.95 6.50 -12.53
CA ASN A 107 10.64 7.00 -12.92
C ASN A 107 10.63 8.53 -13.09
N LEU A 108 11.31 9.26 -12.22
CA LEU A 108 11.46 10.71 -12.36
C LEU A 108 12.17 11.07 -13.68
N GLU A 109 13.30 10.44 -13.99
CA GLU A 109 14.06 10.66 -15.23
C GLU A 109 13.19 10.49 -16.48
N ARG A 110 12.39 9.42 -16.51
CA ARG A 110 11.61 9.05 -17.70
C ARG A 110 10.31 9.83 -17.84
N ASN A 111 9.63 10.10 -16.73
CA ASN A 111 8.22 10.49 -16.76
C ASN A 111 7.93 11.87 -16.18
N SER A 112 8.77 12.40 -15.28
CA SER A 112 8.54 13.71 -14.64
C SER A 112 8.86 14.88 -15.56
N GLY A 113 9.86 14.72 -16.43
CA GLY A 113 10.38 15.83 -17.22
C GLY A 113 11.04 16.93 -16.38
N LEU A 114 11.45 16.62 -15.16
CA LEU A 114 12.38 17.44 -14.40
C LEU A 114 13.80 17.18 -14.90
N ASP A 115 14.59 18.26 -15.05
CA ASP A 115 16.02 18.14 -15.32
C ASP A 115 16.81 17.90 -14.03
N ARG A 116 16.25 18.33 -12.88
CA ARG A 116 16.81 18.18 -11.54
C ARG A 116 15.70 18.03 -10.51
N TRP A 117 15.98 17.30 -9.44
CA TRP A 117 15.12 17.14 -8.26
C TRP A 117 15.98 17.24 -6.99
N PRO A 118 15.38 17.53 -5.82
CA PRO A 118 16.10 17.57 -4.55
C PRO A 118 16.69 16.21 -4.18
N SER A 119 17.66 16.20 -3.27
CA SER A 119 18.15 14.97 -2.68
C SER A 119 16.99 14.17 -2.07
N ILE A 120 16.92 12.89 -2.39
CA ILE A 120 15.87 12.01 -1.87
C ILE A 120 16.25 11.64 -0.44
N GLY A 121 15.42 11.95 0.55
CA GLY A 121 15.54 11.43 1.91
C GLY A 121 15.01 9.99 2.00
N THR A 122 15.34 9.26 3.07
CA THR A 122 14.76 7.94 3.36
C THR A 122 14.00 7.96 4.68
N MET A 123 12.99 7.10 4.77
CA MET A 123 12.29 6.79 6.01
C MET A 123 12.03 5.29 6.05
N GLN A 124 12.59 4.62 7.05
CA GLN A 124 12.45 3.18 7.30
C GLN A 124 11.93 2.96 8.72
N GLY A 125 11.27 1.84 8.95
CA GLY A 125 10.91 1.41 10.30
C GLY A 125 12.02 0.56 10.91
N ASP A 126 12.30 0.76 12.19
CA ASP A 126 13.33 0.00 12.93
C ASP A 126 12.90 -1.44 13.26
N GLN A 127 11.60 -1.73 13.12
CA GLN A 127 10.99 -3.00 13.47
C GLN A 127 10.27 -3.61 12.27
N LEU A 128 10.61 -4.85 11.93
CA LEU A 128 9.96 -5.61 10.86
C LEU A 128 8.79 -6.46 11.34
N ALA A 129 8.94 -7.10 12.50
CA ALA A 129 7.97 -8.03 13.04
C ALA A 129 6.78 -7.29 13.67
N GLY A 130 5.55 -7.77 13.43
CA GLY A 130 4.37 -7.23 14.11
C GLY A 130 3.82 -5.92 13.52
N THR A 131 4.42 -5.37 12.47
CA THR A 131 4.03 -4.05 11.97
C THR A 131 2.79 -4.07 11.08
N ARG A 132 2.44 -5.24 10.53
CA ARG A 132 1.33 -5.41 9.61
C ARG A 132 0.03 -5.73 10.34
N GLN A 133 -0.75 -4.69 10.56
CA GLN A 133 -2.04 -4.71 11.27
C GLN A 133 -3.22 -5.13 10.39
N ARG A 134 -2.99 -5.35 9.09
CA ARG A 134 -4.01 -5.84 8.15
C ARG A 134 -3.44 -6.88 7.20
N LEU A 135 -4.08 -8.04 7.11
CA LEU A 135 -3.74 -9.09 6.14
C LEU A 135 -4.98 -9.56 5.37
N ARG A 136 -4.72 -10.15 4.21
CA ARG A 136 -5.71 -10.89 3.42
C ARG A 136 -5.21 -12.31 3.24
N LEU A 137 -5.68 -13.20 4.09
CA LEU A 137 -5.33 -14.62 4.08
C LEU A 137 -6.19 -15.35 3.07
N ARG A 138 -5.62 -16.23 2.27
CA ARG A 138 -6.40 -17.14 1.42
C ARG A 138 -6.75 -18.39 2.24
N GLY A 139 -8.02 -18.74 2.26
CA GLY A 139 -8.52 -20.00 2.78
C GLY A 139 -8.80 -20.97 1.64
N VAL A 140 -8.40 -22.23 1.80
CA VAL A 140 -8.65 -23.33 0.87
C VAL A 140 -9.26 -24.47 1.66
N SER A 141 -10.54 -24.77 1.41
CA SER A 141 -11.18 -26.01 1.87
C SER A 141 -11.09 -27.04 0.75
N TYR A 142 -10.58 -28.22 1.03
CA TYR A 142 -10.53 -29.33 0.08
C TYR A 142 -10.55 -30.67 0.82
N GLN A 143 -11.51 -31.54 0.49
CA GLN A 143 -11.63 -32.89 1.07
C GLN A 143 -11.59 -32.89 2.61
N GLY A 144 -12.29 -31.94 3.24
CA GLY A 144 -12.37 -31.81 4.71
C GLY A 144 -11.16 -31.16 5.38
N ARG A 145 -10.10 -30.83 4.63
CA ARG A 145 -8.94 -30.07 5.11
C ARG A 145 -9.14 -28.59 4.83
N LEU A 146 -8.73 -27.75 5.78
CA LEU A 146 -8.77 -26.30 5.65
C LEU A 146 -7.38 -25.71 5.85
N GLU A 147 -6.87 -25.09 4.80
CA GLU A 147 -5.55 -24.48 4.82
C GLU A 147 -5.64 -22.96 4.63
N TRP A 148 -4.68 -22.27 5.25
CA TRP A 148 -4.61 -20.81 5.29
C TRP A 148 -3.25 -20.38 4.79
N GLY A 149 -3.21 -19.37 3.93
CA GLY A 149 -1.94 -19.04 3.30
C GLY A 149 -2.00 -17.94 2.26
N TYR A 150 -1.01 -17.97 1.38
CA TYR A 150 -0.81 -17.02 0.29
C TYR A 150 -0.51 -17.78 -1.01
N LEU A 151 -0.35 -17.04 -2.11
CA LEU A 151 0.20 -17.60 -3.33
C LEU A 151 1.72 -17.41 -3.35
N ALA A 152 2.43 -18.33 -4.01
CA ALA A 152 3.82 -18.12 -4.35
C ALA A 152 3.98 -16.94 -5.33
N ALA A 153 5.15 -16.30 -5.32
CA ALA A 153 5.39 -15.08 -6.08
C ALA A 153 5.20 -15.31 -7.58
N GLY A 154 4.20 -14.64 -8.19
CA GLY A 154 3.95 -14.71 -9.63
C GLY A 154 3.33 -16.03 -10.12
N THR A 155 2.84 -16.90 -9.23
CA THR A 155 2.19 -18.16 -9.60
C THR A 155 0.76 -18.26 -9.04
N ARG A 156 0.09 -19.38 -9.30
CA ARG A 156 -1.21 -19.73 -8.69
C ARG A 156 -1.07 -20.80 -7.60
N ASP A 157 0.17 -21.13 -7.24
CA ASP A 157 0.47 -22.19 -6.28
C ASP A 157 0.21 -21.66 -4.88
N PHE A 158 -0.58 -22.43 -4.12
CA PHE A 158 -0.95 -22.08 -2.77
C PHE A 158 0.14 -22.53 -1.79
N ILE A 159 0.54 -21.62 -0.91
CA ILE A 159 1.53 -21.85 0.15
C ILE A 159 0.80 -21.72 1.49
N ALA A 160 0.59 -22.86 2.14
CA ALA A 160 0.03 -22.91 3.48
C ALA A 160 1.02 -22.29 4.50
N ILE A 161 0.49 -21.54 5.46
CA ILE A 161 1.26 -20.93 6.54
C ILE A 161 0.62 -21.26 7.90
N ASP A 162 1.45 -21.19 8.93
CA ASP A 162 1.08 -21.32 10.35
C ASP A 162 1.37 -20.04 11.17
N THR A 163 2.10 -19.09 10.57
CA THR A 163 2.48 -17.81 11.15
C THR A 163 2.87 -16.85 10.03
N CYS A 164 2.90 -15.56 10.32
CA CYS A 164 3.42 -14.53 9.42
C CYS A 164 4.26 -13.54 10.23
N LEU A 165 5.57 -13.43 9.97
CA LEU A 165 6.47 -12.55 10.74
C LEU A 165 5.98 -11.11 10.79
N LEU A 166 5.47 -10.58 9.68
CA LEU A 166 5.01 -9.19 9.61
C LEU A 166 3.70 -8.96 10.38
N ALA A 167 2.88 -10.00 10.59
CA ALA A 167 1.57 -9.87 11.22
C ALA A 167 1.67 -9.32 12.65
N GLU A 168 0.83 -8.34 12.97
CA GLU A 168 0.57 -7.93 14.36
C GLU A 168 0.26 -9.16 15.24
N SER A 169 0.64 -9.11 16.51
CA SER A 169 0.57 -10.24 17.44
C SER A 169 -0.81 -10.90 17.53
N ALA A 170 -1.90 -10.13 17.56
CA ALA A 170 -3.26 -10.66 17.59
C ALA A 170 -3.61 -11.41 16.29
N ILE A 171 -3.17 -10.89 15.14
CA ILE A 171 -3.35 -11.58 13.85
C ILE A 171 -2.51 -12.85 13.79
N ARG A 172 -1.29 -12.82 14.31
CA ARG A 172 -0.42 -14.00 14.38
C ARG A 172 -1.04 -15.10 15.24
N ASP A 173 -1.56 -14.74 16.41
CA ASP A 173 -2.23 -15.66 17.31
C ASP A 173 -3.51 -16.21 16.68
N LEU A 174 -4.27 -15.37 15.97
CA LEU A 174 -5.38 -15.82 15.15
C LEU A 174 -4.93 -16.89 14.15
N ILE A 175 -3.91 -16.64 13.32
CA ILE A 175 -3.42 -17.60 12.31
C ILE A 175 -3.07 -18.97 12.94
N LYS A 176 -2.45 -18.97 14.12
CA LYS A 176 -2.13 -20.20 14.85
C LYS A 176 -3.37 -20.94 15.33
N SER A 177 -4.41 -20.22 15.74
CA SER A 177 -5.67 -20.76 16.24
C SER A 177 -6.65 -21.19 15.14
N LEU A 178 -6.42 -20.78 13.89
CA LEU A 178 -7.31 -21.14 12.78
C LEU A 178 -7.37 -22.67 12.60
N PRO A 179 -8.57 -23.25 12.45
CA PRO A 179 -8.72 -24.69 12.31
C PRO A 179 -8.13 -25.20 11.01
N ARG A 180 -7.68 -26.45 11.05
CA ARG A 180 -7.06 -27.18 9.93
C ARG A 180 -7.98 -28.21 9.28
N GLU A 181 -9.14 -28.42 9.88
CA GLU A 181 -10.22 -29.28 9.40
C GLU A 181 -11.47 -28.43 9.21
N SER A 182 -12.32 -28.84 8.26
CA SER A 182 -13.56 -28.11 7.98
C SER A 182 -14.64 -28.98 7.39
N SER A 183 -15.88 -28.66 7.72
CA SER A 183 -17.08 -29.15 7.04
C SER A 183 -17.46 -28.31 5.81
N LEU A 184 -16.68 -27.28 5.49
CA LEU A 184 -16.91 -26.45 4.31
C LEU A 184 -16.75 -27.28 3.03
N PRO A 185 -17.61 -27.08 2.01
CA PRO A 185 -17.40 -27.72 0.73
C PRO A 185 -16.11 -27.23 0.08
N ASP A 186 -15.62 -27.98 -0.91
CA ASP A 186 -14.40 -27.64 -1.64
C ASP A 186 -14.50 -26.23 -2.23
N MET A 187 -13.66 -25.32 -1.73
CA MET A 187 -13.71 -23.93 -2.13
C MET A 187 -12.45 -23.14 -1.80
N ARG A 188 -12.33 -21.98 -2.44
CA ARG A 188 -11.34 -20.96 -2.13
C ARG A 188 -12.07 -19.68 -1.71
N PHE A 189 -11.52 -19.01 -0.71
CA PHE A 189 -12.04 -17.74 -0.20
C PHE A 189 -10.91 -16.90 0.37
N GLN A 190 -11.18 -15.64 0.70
CA GLN A 190 -10.21 -14.76 1.31
C GLN A 190 -10.75 -14.24 2.64
N LEU A 191 -9.96 -14.33 3.69
CA LEU A 191 -10.22 -13.73 4.99
C LEU A 191 -9.37 -12.47 5.13
N GLU A 192 -10.01 -11.32 5.08
CA GLU A 192 -9.37 -10.08 5.50
C GLU A 192 -9.40 -9.99 7.02
N VAL A 193 -8.23 -9.80 7.63
CA VAL A 193 -8.05 -9.68 9.07
C VAL A 193 -7.46 -8.31 9.38
N GLN A 194 -8.07 -7.58 10.31
CA GLN A 194 -7.59 -6.29 10.79
C GLN A 194 -7.47 -6.34 12.31
N ALA A 195 -6.28 -6.06 12.83
CA ALA A 195 -6.08 -5.86 14.26
C ALA A 195 -6.80 -4.57 14.69
N VAL A 196 -7.52 -4.64 15.80
CA VAL A 196 -8.13 -3.48 16.48
C VAL A 196 -7.45 -3.29 17.83
N ASN A 197 -7.31 -2.03 18.26
CA ASN A 197 -6.25 -1.52 19.15
C ASN A 197 -6.08 -2.24 20.50
N GLN A 198 -4.89 -2.06 21.06
CA GLN A 198 -4.14 -2.89 22.00
C GLN A 198 -4.51 -2.77 23.50
N ASP A 199 -5.66 -2.21 23.84
CA ASP A 199 -6.12 -2.16 25.23
C ASP A 199 -7.12 -3.29 25.52
N GLU A 200 -6.63 -4.28 26.28
CA GLU A 200 -7.31 -5.34 27.04
C GLU A 200 -8.21 -6.35 26.30
N GLN A 201 -8.57 -6.14 25.03
CA GLN A 201 -9.35 -7.09 24.22
C GLN A 201 -8.71 -7.29 22.85
N ARG A 202 -8.00 -8.42 22.65
CA ARG A 202 -7.46 -8.83 21.36
C ARG A 202 -8.60 -9.14 20.40
N ALA A 203 -8.89 -8.24 19.46
CA ALA A 203 -9.93 -8.45 18.47
C ALA A 203 -9.34 -8.37 17.06
N VAL A 204 -9.89 -9.20 16.17
CA VAL A 204 -9.52 -9.24 14.77
C VAL A 204 -10.79 -9.20 13.95
N ILE A 205 -11.00 -8.12 13.21
CA ILE A 205 -12.12 -8.06 12.27
C ILE A 205 -11.80 -9.01 11.11
N GLY A 206 -12.45 -10.17 11.09
CA GLY A 206 -12.28 -11.20 10.07
C GLY A 206 -13.38 -11.18 9.02
N MET A 207 -13.18 -10.50 7.88
CA MET A 207 -14.18 -10.44 6.80
C MET A 207 -13.88 -11.43 5.68
N VAL A 208 -14.91 -12.16 5.25
CA VAL A 208 -14.79 -13.03 4.08
C VAL A 208 -15.02 -12.23 2.81
N LEU A 209 -13.95 -12.00 2.05
CA LEU A 209 -13.99 -11.44 0.71
C LEU A 209 -13.98 -12.60 -0.30
N ARG A 210 -14.84 -12.57 -1.31
CA ARG A 210 -14.86 -13.61 -2.35
C ARG A 210 -14.89 -13.04 -3.76
N ASP A 211 -14.24 -13.78 -4.67
CA ASP A 211 -14.57 -13.84 -6.09
C ASP A 211 -15.64 -14.94 -6.28
N GLY A 212 -16.93 -14.60 -6.20
CA GLY A 212 -18.07 -15.52 -6.46
C GLY A 212 -19.07 -15.69 -5.31
N PRO A 213 -20.21 -16.41 -5.50
CA PRO A 213 -21.29 -16.50 -4.51
C PRO A 213 -21.04 -17.60 -3.45
N ILE A 214 -20.60 -17.25 -2.23
CA ILE A 214 -20.65 -18.21 -1.10
C ILE A 214 -22.13 -18.32 -0.74
N GLU A 215 -22.70 -19.51 -0.83
CA GLU A 215 -24.01 -19.75 -0.21
C GLU A 215 -23.92 -19.44 1.28
N VAL A 216 -24.93 -18.76 1.82
CA VAL A 216 -25.01 -18.28 3.21
C VAL A 216 -24.56 -19.35 4.24
N ALA A 217 -24.87 -20.63 3.99
CA ALA A 217 -24.47 -21.77 4.83
C ALA A 217 -22.93 -21.90 5.03
N GLY A 218 -22.12 -21.52 4.05
CA GLY A 218 -20.66 -21.51 4.17
C GLY A 218 -20.12 -20.39 5.06
N LEU A 219 -20.83 -19.25 5.15
CA LEU A 219 -20.44 -18.14 6.02
C LEU A 219 -20.70 -18.45 7.50
N ASP A 220 -21.82 -19.09 7.82
CA ASP A 220 -22.09 -19.53 9.21
C ASP A 220 -21.02 -20.51 9.68
N SER A 221 -20.60 -21.43 8.81
CA SER A 221 -19.51 -22.37 9.10
C SER A 221 -18.16 -21.65 9.33
N ILE A 222 -17.82 -20.64 8.51
CA ILE A 222 -16.61 -19.81 8.74
C ILE A 222 -16.75 -18.99 10.03
N ARG A 223 -17.94 -18.45 10.32
CA ARG A 223 -18.21 -17.70 11.55
C ARG A 223 -18.02 -18.57 12.77
N ASP A 224 -18.52 -19.80 12.76
CA ASP A 224 -18.36 -20.74 13.87
C ASP A 224 -16.92 -21.21 14.03
N VAL A 225 -16.21 -21.40 12.91
CA VAL A 225 -14.76 -21.60 12.89
C VAL A 225 -14.03 -20.45 13.59
N LEU A 226 -14.36 -19.19 13.26
CA LEU A 226 -13.71 -18.04 13.88
C LEU A 226 -14.14 -17.83 15.34
N LYS A 227 -15.41 -18.08 15.70
CA LYS A 227 -15.88 -18.01 17.10
C LYS A 227 -15.10 -18.94 18.03
N LYS A 228 -14.69 -20.12 17.56
CA LYS A 228 -13.88 -21.07 18.33
C LYS A 228 -12.50 -20.53 18.71
N THR A 229 -12.01 -19.50 18.01
CA THR A 229 -10.70 -18.90 18.27
C THR A 229 -10.70 -17.93 19.46
N GLY A 230 -11.88 -17.52 19.95
CA GLY A 230 -12.01 -16.53 21.03
C GLY A 230 -11.80 -15.08 20.58
N PHE A 231 -11.46 -14.84 19.31
CA PHE A 231 -11.36 -13.50 18.74
C PHE A 231 -12.74 -12.97 18.33
N PHE A 232 -12.94 -11.67 18.51
CA PHE A 232 -14.15 -11.00 18.01
C PHE A 232 -14.13 -10.93 16.48
N ALA A 233 -14.88 -11.82 15.82
CA ALA A 233 -14.89 -11.94 14.37
C ALA A 233 -16.27 -11.57 13.78
N PHE A 234 -16.27 -10.61 12.84
CA PHE A 234 -17.43 -10.31 11.99
C PHE A 234 -17.33 -11.03 10.65
N VAL A 235 -18.00 -12.16 10.54
CA VAL A 235 -18.17 -12.82 9.25
C VAL A 235 -19.48 -12.35 8.63
N GLY A 236 -19.39 -11.51 7.62
CA GLY A 236 -20.53 -11.03 6.83
C GLY A 236 -20.11 -10.68 5.40
N HIS A 237 -21.10 -10.49 4.53
CA HIS A 237 -20.85 -9.93 3.19
C HIS A 237 -20.46 -8.45 3.30
N VAL A 238 -19.57 -7.99 2.41
CA VAL A 238 -19.09 -6.59 2.33
C VAL A 238 -20.22 -5.56 2.26
N LEU A 239 -21.45 -5.95 1.90
CA LEU A 239 -22.57 -5.04 1.68
C LEU A 239 -23.64 -5.07 2.79
N GLU A 240 -23.74 -6.13 3.60
CA GLU A 240 -24.87 -6.31 4.54
C GLU A 240 -24.62 -5.72 5.94
N GLU A 241 -23.35 -5.67 6.40
CA GLU A 241 -23.03 -5.28 7.79
C GLU A 241 -21.94 -4.19 7.91
N ARG A 242 -21.78 -3.31 6.92
CA ARG A 242 -20.79 -2.21 7.01
C ARG A 242 -21.00 -1.28 8.23
N SER A 243 -22.16 -1.30 8.89
CA SER A 243 -22.77 -0.07 9.38
C SER A 243 -23.23 -0.01 10.85
N LYS A 244 -22.59 -0.69 11.82
CA LYS A 244 -22.97 -0.49 13.24
C LYS A 244 -21.85 -0.28 14.26
N HIS A 245 -20.64 -0.77 13.99
CA HIS A 245 -19.58 -0.75 15.00
C HIS A 245 -18.32 -0.08 14.48
N PHE A 246 -17.77 0.82 15.29
CA PHE A 246 -16.49 1.47 15.07
C PHE A 246 -15.45 0.85 16.00
N PHE A 247 -14.29 0.52 15.44
CA PHE A 247 -13.20 -0.11 16.16
C PHE A 247 -11.99 0.80 16.18
N PRO A 248 -11.34 1.00 17.34
CA PRO A 248 -10.08 1.71 17.37
C PRO A 248 -9.03 0.91 16.60
N VAL A 249 -8.28 1.54 15.71
CA VAL A 249 -7.22 0.89 14.90
C VAL A 249 -5.86 1.49 15.12
N ASP A 250 -5.80 2.74 15.56
CA ASP A 250 -4.55 3.41 15.86
C ASP A 250 -4.78 4.48 16.93
N GLN A 251 -3.71 4.88 17.61
CA GLN A 251 -3.75 5.91 18.63
C GLN A 251 -2.42 6.66 18.69
N VAL A 252 -2.49 7.99 18.75
CA VAL A 252 -1.33 8.86 18.96
C VAL A 252 -1.68 9.84 20.07
N GLY A 253 -1.04 9.66 21.23
CA GLY A 253 -1.44 10.35 22.45
C GLY A 253 -2.90 10.02 22.82
N ASP A 254 -3.72 11.05 22.93
CA ASP A 254 -5.15 10.99 23.21
C ASP A 254 -6.02 10.95 21.93
N LEU A 255 -5.43 11.09 20.72
CA LEU A 255 -6.16 10.95 19.46
C LEU A 255 -6.28 9.47 19.07
N ARG A 256 -7.50 8.93 19.08
CA ARG A 256 -7.83 7.58 18.59
C ARG A 256 -8.41 7.64 17.18
N PHE A 257 -8.00 6.72 16.35
CA PHE A 257 -8.51 6.54 14.99
C PHE A 257 -9.40 5.32 14.96
N PHE A 258 -10.59 5.46 14.37
CA PHE A 258 -11.57 4.40 14.29
C PHE A 258 -11.81 3.92 12.86
N THR A 259 -12.22 2.67 12.74
CA THR A 259 -12.59 2.05 11.47
C THR A 259 -13.86 1.23 11.62
N GLN A 260 -14.58 1.08 10.51
CA GLN A 260 -15.52 0.00 10.29
C GLN A 260 -14.85 -1.16 9.55
N ALA A 261 -15.45 -2.34 9.66
CA ALA A 261 -15.02 -3.52 8.92
C ALA A 261 -14.93 -3.25 7.41
N GLY A 262 -13.79 -3.60 6.80
CA GLY A 262 -13.59 -3.57 5.35
C GLY A 262 -13.18 -2.20 4.82
N SER A 263 -13.10 -1.20 5.69
CA SER A 263 -12.52 0.08 5.36
C SER A 263 -11.01 -0.04 5.18
N PHE A 264 -10.45 0.79 4.30
CA PHE A 264 -9.01 0.82 4.10
C PHE A 264 -8.30 1.39 5.33
N GLN A 265 -7.23 0.72 5.75
CA GLN A 265 -6.30 1.17 6.77
C GLN A 265 -4.87 0.96 6.29
N GLN A 266 -3.98 1.81 6.77
CA GLN A 266 -2.56 1.73 6.45
C GLN A 266 -1.98 0.44 7.03
N ALA A 267 -1.24 -0.31 6.20
CA ALA A 267 -0.82 -1.64 6.58
C ALA A 267 0.21 -1.63 7.71
N HIS A 268 1.10 -0.64 7.73
CA HIS A 268 2.23 -0.53 8.64
C HIS A 268 2.07 0.65 9.62
N TYR A 269 1.53 0.38 10.81
CA TYR A 269 1.06 1.45 11.72
C TYR A 269 2.16 2.38 12.25
N LEU A 270 3.31 1.82 12.66
CA LEU A 270 4.41 2.61 13.23
C LEU A 270 4.95 3.63 12.22
N LEU A 271 5.17 3.18 10.99
CA LEU A 271 5.61 4.05 9.91
C LEU A 271 4.51 5.01 9.45
N ASN A 272 3.23 4.61 9.51
CA ASN A 272 2.14 5.53 9.25
C ASN A 272 2.04 6.66 10.30
N ARG A 273 2.35 6.38 11.59
CA ARG A 273 2.53 7.43 12.62
C ARG A 273 3.68 8.37 12.25
N SER A 274 4.81 7.82 11.82
CA SER A 274 5.99 8.59 11.40
C SER A 274 5.71 9.44 10.14
N LEU A 275 4.96 8.89 9.18
CA LEU A 275 4.46 9.58 7.99
C LEU A 275 3.58 10.77 8.38
N ARG A 276 2.58 10.57 9.26
CA ARG A 276 1.75 11.67 9.77
C ARG A 276 2.58 12.75 10.45
N GLN A 277 3.50 12.37 11.33
CA GLN A 277 4.38 13.31 12.02
C GLN A 277 5.19 14.14 11.02
N ARG A 278 5.82 13.50 10.02
CA ARG A 278 6.58 14.19 8.97
C ARG A 278 5.73 15.17 8.17
N VAL A 279 4.49 14.81 7.83
CA VAL A 279 3.55 15.72 7.14
C VAL A 279 3.21 16.92 8.03
N LEU A 280 2.92 16.70 9.32
CA LEU A 280 2.65 17.78 10.28
C LEU A 280 3.84 18.73 10.44
N GLU A 281 5.05 18.20 10.62
CA GLU A 281 6.29 18.99 10.75
C GLU A 281 6.57 19.80 9.47
N THR A 282 6.33 19.20 8.31
CA THR A 282 6.48 19.87 7.01
C THR A 282 5.52 21.06 6.90
N ILE A 283 4.26 20.87 7.27
CA ILE A 283 3.25 21.92 7.21
C ILE A 283 3.54 23.02 8.22
N GLU A 284 3.88 22.66 9.46
CA GLU A 284 4.25 23.62 10.51
C GLU A 284 5.46 24.47 10.10
N HIS A 285 6.44 23.89 9.41
CA HIS A 285 7.59 24.62 8.89
C HIS A 285 7.23 25.66 7.83
N HIS A 286 6.41 25.29 6.84
CA HIS A 286 6.09 26.17 5.70
C HIS A 286 4.95 27.16 6.02
N VAL A 287 3.99 26.73 6.83
CA VAL A 287 2.81 27.51 7.22
C VAL A 287 2.52 27.26 8.71
N PRO A 288 3.17 27.97 9.64
CA PRO A 288 3.01 27.74 11.08
C PRO A 288 1.59 27.99 11.60
N GLN A 289 0.83 28.87 10.94
CA GLN A 289 -0.53 29.25 11.32
C GLN A 289 -1.47 29.17 10.10
N PRO A 290 -1.72 27.97 9.57
CA PRO A 290 -2.60 27.81 8.42
C PRO A 290 -4.03 28.21 8.81
N GLN A 291 -4.74 28.89 7.92
CA GLN A 291 -6.14 29.24 8.09
C GLN A 291 -7.03 28.18 7.45
N VAL A 292 -6.65 27.68 6.27
CA VAL A 292 -7.39 26.65 5.55
C VAL A 292 -6.45 25.55 5.06
N ILE A 293 -6.76 24.31 5.44
CA ILE A 293 -6.03 23.10 5.04
C ILE A 293 -6.98 22.20 4.25
N LEU A 294 -6.55 21.76 3.07
CA LEU A 294 -7.31 20.86 2.22
C LEU A 294 -6.64 19.47 2.17
N ASP A 295 -7.35 18.45 2.65
CA ASP A 295 -6.92 17.05 2.62
C ASP A 295 -7.71 16.31 1.52
N LEU A 296 -7.04 16.04 0.41
CA LEU A 296 -7.58 15.39 -0.77
C LEU A 296 -7.36 13.88 -0.69
N TYR A 297 -8.41 13.12 -0.99
CA TYR A 297 -8.40 11.65 -0.82
C TYR A 297 -8.23 11.28 0.65
N CYS A 298 -8.91 12.01 1.55
CA CYS A 298 -8.63 11.94 2.97
C CYS A 298 -9.00 10.59 3.61
N GLY A 299 -9.73 9.72 2.90
CA GLY A 299 -10.12 8.40 3.38
C GLY A 299 -10.88 8.49 4.69
N SER A 300 -10.37 7.84 5.74
CA SER A 300 -10.91 7.88 7.09
C SER A 300 -10.27 8.94 7.99
N GLY A 301 -9.60 9.92 7.40
CA GLY A 301 -9.04 11.06 8.12
C GLY A 301 -7.63 10.82 8.67
N ASN A 302 -6.81 9.99 8.02
CA ASN A 302 -5.45 9.68 8.46
C ASN A 302 -4.65 10.96 8.75
N PHE A 303 -4.59 11.89 7.79
CA PHE A 303 -3.97 13.20 8.02
C PHE A 303 -4.97 14.21 8.60
N THR A 304 -6.21 14.24 8.10
CA THR A 304 -7.25 15.20 8.50
C THR A 304 -7.38 15.37 10.02
N LEU A 305 -7.49 14.26 10.75
CA LEU A 305 -7.67 14.28 12.21
C LEU A 305 -6.44 14.83 12.93
N ALA A 306 -5.25 14.42 12.49
CA ALA A 306 -3.99 14.87 13.07
C ALA A 306 -3.76 16.37 12.82
N LEU A 307 -4.11 16.87 11.63
CA LEU A 307 -4.02 18.28 11.27
C LEU A 307 -4.99 19.14 12.06
N ALA A 308 -6.24 18.70 12.16
CA ALA A 308 -7.28 19.43 12.88
C ALA A 308 -6.93 19.59 14.36
N LYS A 309 -6.34 18.54 14.95
CA LYS A 309 -5.81 18.56 16.32
C LYS A 309 -4.59 19.46 16.48
N LYS A 310 -3.62 19.38 15.57
CA LYS A 310 -2.38 20.18 15.61
C LYS A 310 -2.64 21.68 15.37
N PHE A 311 -3.60 22.01 14.50
CA PHE A 311 -3.96 23.38 14.11
C PHE A 311 -5.43 23.68 14.46
N PRO A 312 -5.79 23.83 15.75
CA PRO A 312 -7.18 23.98 16.18
C PRO A 312 -7.86 25.26 15.67
N LYS A 313 -7.09 26.25 15.22
CA LYS A 313 -7.59 27.51 14.61
C LYS A 313 -7.79 27.40 13.09
N ALA A 314 -7.26 26.38 12.45
CA ALA A 314 -7.42 26.17 11.02
C ALA A 314 -8.77 25.50 10.73
N ARG A 315 -9.40 25.88 9.61
CA ARG A 315 -10.47 25.10 9.00
C ARG A 315 -9.84 23.98 8.16
N VAL A 316 -10.05 22.73 8.56
CA VAL A 316 -9.57 21.56 7.82
C VAL A 316 -10.70 21.00 6.96
N ILE A 317 -10.45 20.81 5.66
CA ILE A 317 -11.44 20.31 4.71
C ILE A 317 -10.98 18.95 4.22
N GLY A 318 -11.72 17.89 4.55
CA GLY A 318 -11.47 16.53 4.04
C GLY A 318 -12.37 16.21 2.85
N ILE A 319 -11.81 15.81 1.71
CA ILE A 319 -12.55 15.39 0.52
C ILE A 319 -12.30 13.91 0.22
N GLU A 320 -13.37 13.13 0.14
CA GLU A 320 -13.32 11.68 -0.11
C GLU A 320 -14.54 11.22 -0.93
N GLY A 321 -14.35 10.25 -1.82
CA GLY A 321 -15.44 9.67 -2.61
C GLY A 321 -16.24 8.60 -1.86
N SER A 322 -15.60 7.89 -0.93
CA SER A 322 -16.16 6.84 -0.09
C SER A 322 -16.92 7.41 1.11
N GLY A 323 -18.25 7.28 1.10
CA GLY A 323 -19.10 7.61 2.25
C GLY A 323 -18.70 6.88 3.55
N PRO A 324 -18.55 5.55 3.53
CA PRO A 324 -18.13 4.79 4.73
C PRO A 324 -16.79 5.25 5.31
N SER A 325 -15.85 5.67 4.46
CA SER A 325 -14.56 6.16 4.93
C SER A 325 -14.71 7.49 5.66
N LEU A 326 -15.55 8.41 5.15
CA LEU A 326 -15.91 9.65 5.84
C LEU A 326 -16.63 9.40 7.16
N ASP A 327 -17.48 8.38 7.24
CA ASP A 327 -18.21 8.06 8.47
C ASP A 327 -17.23 7.62 9.60
N ASN A 328 -16.20 6.84 9.28
CA ASN A 328 -15.11 6.53 10.22
C ASN A 328 -14.35 7.79 10.68
N GLY A 329 -14.06 8.70 9.75
CA GLY A 329 -13.35 9.95 10.05
C GLY A 329 -14.18 10.87 10.95
N ARG A 330 -15.49 10.98 10.69
CA ARG A 330 -16.44 11.74 11.52
C ARG A 330 -16.52 11.15 12.93
N PHE A 331 -16.70 9.84 13.04
CA PHE A 331 -16.75 9.18 14.35
C PHE A 331 -15.46 9.41 15.15
N SER A 332 -14.30 9.31 14.48
CA SER A 332 -13.01 9.59 15.14
C SER A 332 -12.87 11.05 15.57
N ALA A 333 -13.39 12.00 14.78
CA ALA A 333 -13.41 13.42 15.14
C ALA A 333 -14.33 13.69 16.33
N GLU A 334 -15.52 13.09 16.35
CA GLU A 334 -16.49 13.17 17.45
C GLU A 334 -15.89 12.64 18.76
N GLU A 335 -15.29 11.44 18.74
CA GLU A 335 -14.61 10.83 19.88
C GLU A 335 -13.44 11.68 20.42
N ALA A 336 -12.81 12.47 19.54
CA ALA A 336 -11.70 13.35 19.89
C ALA A 336 -12.13 14.80 20.22
N GLY A 337 -13.43 15.12 20.15
CA GLY A 337 -13.94 16.49 20.34
C GLY A 337 -13.46 17.50 19.29
N ILE A 338 -13.08 17.03 18.09
CA ILE A 338 -12.57 17.85 17.00
C ILE A 338 -13.73 18.42 16.19
N THR A 339 -13.87 19.75 16.16
CA THR A 339 -15.01 20.45 15.54
C THR A 339 -14.63 21.30 14.33
N ASN A 340 -13.34 21.50 14.06
CA ASN A 340 -12.83 22.36 12.99
C ASN A 340 -12.64 21.63 11.64
N ILE A 341 -13.29 20.47 11.44
CA ILE A 341 -13.25 19.71 10.18
C ILE A 341 -14.55 19.88 9.39
N THR A 342 -14.43 20.20 8.11
CA THR A 342 -15.52 20.13 7.13
C THR A 342 -15.30 18.93 6.21
N TRP A 343 -16.27 18.02 6.15
CA TRP A 343 -16.20 16.81 5.33
C TRP A 343 -17.01 16.94 4.05
N HIS A 344 -16.42 16.63 2.90
CA HIS A 344 -17.09 16.64 1.61
C HIS A 344 -17.02 15.28 0.92
N LYS A 345 -18.19 14.71 0.64
CA LYS A 345 -18.31 13.49 -0.17
C LYS A 345 -18.35 13.85 -1.66
N GLY A 346 -17.46 13.25 -2.45
CA GLY A 346 -17.51 13.38 -3.90
C GLY A 346 -16.18 13.07 -4.58
N LYS A 347 -16.19 13.07 -5.93
CA LYS A 347 -14.96 12.97 -6.70
C LYS A 347 -14.09 14.19 -6.39
N VAL A 348 -12.86 13.98 -5.92
CA VAL A 348 -11.91 15.03 -5.54
C VAL A 348 -11.80 16.13 -6.60
N GLU A 349 -11.61 15.75 -7.87
CA GLU A 349 -11.56 16.66 -9.00
C GLU A 349 -12.77 17.61 -9.08
N ASN A 350 -13.98 17.08 -8.87
CA ASN A 350 -15.21 17.87 -8.98
C ASN A 350 -15.32 18.87 -7.83
N GLN A 351 -14.95 18.45 -6.62
CA GLN A 351 -14.98 19.29 -5.44
C GLN A 351 -13.93 20.41 -5.51
N VAL A 352 -12.72 20.10 -5.97
CA VAL A 352 -11.67 21.11 -6.21
C VAL A 352 -12.08 22.11 -7.28
N ARG A 353 -12.64 21.65 -8.41
CA ARG A 353 -13.15 22.54 -9.46
C ARG A 353 -14.31 23.42 -8.98
N LYS A 354 -15.13 22.91 -8.04
CA LYS A 354 -16.21 23.66 -7.41
C LYS A 354 -15.65 24.76 -6.50
N ALA A 355 -14.78 24.40 -5.54
CA ALA A 355 -14.13 25.34 -4.64
C ALA A 355 -13.44 26.49 -5.40
N ARG A 356 -12.74 26.15 -6.49
CA ARG A 356 -12.17 27.15 -7.39
C ARG A 356 -13.23 28.09 -7.98
N ARG A 357 -14.34 27.57 -8.53
CA ARG A 357 -15.41 28.42 -9.11
C ARG A 357 -16.04 29.34 -8.08
N GLU A 358 -16.04 28.93 -6.82
CA GLU A 358 -16.55 29.71 -5.68
C GLU A 358 -15.51 30.71 -5.14
N GLY A 359 -14.30 30.75 -5.73
CA GLY A 359 -13.24 31.66 -5.32
C GLY A 359 -12.57 31.27 -4.00
N GLU A 360 -12.69 30.00 -3.57
CA GLU A 360 -12.01 29.53 -2.37
C GLU A 360 -10.49 29.41 -2.59
N SER A 361 -9.72 29.83 -1.59
CA SER A 361 -8.27 29.62 -1.49
C SER A 361 -7.94 28.79 -0.26
N CYS A 362 -6.74 28.22 -0.23
CA CYS A 362 -6.22 27.47 0.90
C CYS A 362 -4.73 27.75 1.13
N ASP A 363 -4.24 27.55 2.34
CA ASP A 363 -2.81 27.70 2.64
C ASP A 363 -2.05 26.41 2.32
N VAL A 364 -2.68 25.26 2.55
CA VAL A 364 -2.06 23.93 2.53
C VAL A 364 -2.95 22.96 1.76
N ILE A 365 -2.34 22.17 0.89
CA ILE A 365 -2.98 21.01 0.27
C ILE A 365 -2.19 19.76 0.63
N ILE A 366 -2.91 18.69 0.96
CA ILE A 366 -2.36 17.34 1.10
C ILE A 366 -3.11 16.45 0.12
N ALA A 367 -2.40 15.59 -0.58
CA ALA A 367 -2.99 14.61 -1.49
C ALA A 367 -2.36 13.23 -1.26
N ASP A 368 -3.21 12.24 -0.99
CA ASP A 368 -2.84 10.82 -0.87
C ASP A 368 -3.71 9.95 -1.79
N PRO A 369 -3.61 10.10 -3.12
CA PRO A 369 -4.41 9.35 -4.07
C PRO A 369 -4.05 7.86 -4.11
N ALA A 370 -4.95 7.06 -4.67
CA ALA A 370 -4.66 5.68 -5.05
C ALA A 370 -3.56 5.59 -6.13
N ARG A 371 -3.18 4.37 -6.53
CA ARG A 371 -2.08 4.10 -7.48
C ARG A 371 -2.17 4.84 -8.82
N ASP A 372 -3.38 5.16 -9.28
CA ASP A 372 -3.59 5.91 -10.53
C ASP A 372 -3.13 7.38 -10.45
N GLY A 373 -2.81 7.86 -9.23
CA GLY A 373 -2.42 9.25 -8.97
C GLY A 373 -3.60 10.22 -9.05
N MET A 374 -3.28 11.51 -9.15
CA MET A 374 -4.26 12.57 -9.38
C MET A 374 -4.61 12.68 -10.86
N GLY A 375 -3.63 12.52 -11.76
CA GLY A 375 -3.82 12.72 -13.19
C GLY A 375 -3.92 14.19 -13.59
N ARG A 376 -4.41 14.44 -14.81
CA ARG A 376 -4.29 15.73 -15.51
C ARG A 376 -4.99 16.91 -14.81
N TRP A 377 -6.00 16.66 -13.98
CA TRP A 377 -6.76 17.71 -13.32
C TRP A 377 -6.00 18.37 -12.18
N SER A 378 -4.94 17.74 -11.66
CA SER A 378 -4.02 18.29 -10.64
C SER A 378 -3.49 19.68 -11.00
N GLY A 379 -3.55 20.04 -12.29
CA GLY A 379 -3.35 21.41 -12.76
C GLY A 379 -4.15 22.46 -11.97
N VAL A 380 -5.41 22.19 -11.64
CA VAL A 380 -6.28 23.19 -10.99
C VAL A 380 -5.82 23.57 -9.58
N LEU A 381 -4.94 22.78 -8.95
CA LEU A 381 -4.50 23.00 -7.56
C LEU A 381 -3.75 24.33 -7.35
N ARG A 382 -3.08 24.86 -8.37
CA ARG A 382 -2.38 26.15 -8.26
C ARG A 382 -3.34 27.32 -8.12
N GLU A 383 -4.52 27.20 -8.70
CA GLU A 383 -5.57 28.23 -8.66
C GLU A 383 -6.18 28.36 -7.26
N LEU A 384 -5.92 27.41 -6.35
CA LEU A 384 -6.29 27.50 -4.92
C LEU A 384 -5.26 28.25 -4.07
N GLU A 385 -4.19 28.78 -4.68
CA GLU A 385 -3.17 29.63 -4.07
C GLU A 385 -2.39 29.03 -2.88
N ALA A 386 -2.37 27.69 -2.77
CA ALA A 386 -1.65 26.99 -1.71
C ALA A 386 -0.16 27.36 -1.66
N LYS A 387 0.33 27.57 -0.43
CA LYS A 387 1.75 27.83 -0.11
C LYS A 387 2.57 26.54 -0.10
N VAL A 388 1.93 25.43 0.23
CA VAL A 388 2.56 24.11 0.23
C VAL A 388 1.55 23.04 -0.20
N LEU A 389 2.00 22.15 -1.08
CA LEU A 389 1.32 20.92 -1.47
C LEU A 389 2.19 19.75 -1.00
N VAL A 390 1.67 18.94 -0.09
CA VAL A 390 2.30 17.67 0.31
C VAL A 390 1.61 16.54 -0.44
N TYR A 391 2.36 15.86 -1.31
CA TYR A 391 1.86 14.73 -2.10
C TYR A 391 2.47 13.43 -1.57
N VAL A 392 1.62 12.57 -1.02
CA VAL A 392 1.92 11.18 -0.67
C VAL A 392 1.51 10.27 -1.83
N SER A 393 2.40 9.40 -2.30
CA SER A 393 2.08 8.44 -3.37
C SER A 393 2.68 7.06 -3.10
N CYS A 394 1.91 6.01 -3.38
CA CYS A 394 2.36 4.62 -3.33
C CYS A 394 2.82 4.06 -4.68
N ASP A 395 2.77 4.87 -5.76
CA ASP A 395 3.17 4.47 -7.11
C ASP A 395 4.15 5.50 -7.73
N PRO A 396 5.42 5.12 -7.96
CA PRO A 396 6.42 6.02 -8.53
C PRO A 396 6.09 6.50 -9.95
N GLN A 397 5.35 5.73 -10.74
CA GLN A 397 5.08 6.05 -12.13
C GLN A 397 4.02 7.16 -12.24
N SER A 398 2.89 7.01 -11.54
CA SER A 398 1.85 8.03 -11.46
C SER A 398 2.36 9.28 -10.73
N PHE A 399 3.15 9.13 -9.68
CA PHE A 399 3.83 10.24 -9.01
C PHE A 399 4.68 11.06 -9.98
N ALA A 400 5.52 10.41 -10.80
CA ALA A 400 6.35 11.10 -11.78
C ALA A 400 5.49 11.79 -12.85
N ALA A 401 4.44 11.14 -13.35
CA ALA A 401 3.52 11.74 -14.32
C ALA A 401 2.80 12.98 -13.76
N ASP A 402 2.35 12.93 -12.51
CA ASP A 402 1.71 14.05 -11.83
C ASP A 402 2.70 15.18 -11.52
N THR A 403 3.93 14.83 -11.12
CA THR A 403 5.03 15.79 -10.93
C THR A 403 5.24 16.63 -12.20
N ARG A 404 5.16 16.02 -13.38
CA ARG A 404 5.22 16.74 -14.66
C ARG A 404 4.12 17.78 -14.79
N TYR A 405 2.90 17.46 -14.37
CA TYR A 405 1.76 18.39 -14.45
C TYR A 405 1.88 19.51 -13.41
N LEU A 406 2.23 19.18 -12.16
CA LEU A 406 2.42 20.15 -11.08
C LEU A 406 3.55 21.14 -11.39
N THR A 407 4.63 20.68 -12.01
CA THR A 407 5.79 21.54 -12.27
C THR A 407 5.64 22.32 -13.57
N ARG A 408 5.50 21.64 -14.72
CA ARG A 408 5.51 22.31 -16.03
C ARG A 408 4.25 23.10 -16.35
N LYS A 409 3.08 22.69 -15.84
CA LYS A 409 1.82 23.39 -16.15
C LYS A 409 1.41 24.39 -15.07
N GLN A 410 1.90 24.23 -13.84
CA GLN A 410 1.42 25.00 -12.69
C GLN A 410 2.52 25.78 -11.96
N GLY A 411 3.78 25.60 -12.35
CA GLY A 411 4.89 26.34 -11.77
C GLY A 411 5.21 25.95 -10.33
N PHE A 412 4.69 24.84 -9.80
CA PHE A 412 5.19 24.33 -8.52
C PHE A 412 6.64 23.86 -8.68
N VAL A 413 7.42 24.03 -7.63
CA VAL A 413 8.79 23.54 -7.51
C VAL A 413 8.78 22.37 -6.53
N LEU A 414 9.33 21.23 -6.93
CA LEU A 414 9.58 20.11 -6.04
C LEU A 414 10.74 20.48 -5.10
N ARG A 415 10.43 20.77 -3.83
CA ARG A 415 11.40 21.23 -2.81
C ARG A 415 12.00 20.10 -2.00
N GLN A 416 11.20 19.10 -1.67
CA GLN A 416 11.65 17.94 -0.89
C GLN A 416 11.05 16.67 -1.45
N LEU A 417 11.81 15.58 -1.36
CA LEU A 417 11.36 14.25 -1.74
C LEU A 417 11.90 13.24 -0.74
N THR A 418 11.03 12.40 -0.19
CA THR A 418 11.40 11.34 0.77
C THR A 418 10.83 10.01 0.27
N ALA A 419 11.66 8.99 0.15
CA ALA A 419 11.23 7.61 -0.07
C ALA A 419 10.96 6.93 1.29
N VAL A 420 9.83 6.24 1.39
CA VAL A 420 9.31 5.65 2.62
C VAL A 420 9.11 4.15 2.42
N ASP A 421 9.68 3.35 3.33
CA ASP A 421 9.54 1.90 3.32
C ASP A 421 8.26 1.41 4.01
N MET A 422 7.09 1.75 3.47
CA MET A 422 5.82 1.30 4.05
C MET A 422 5.60 -0.21 3.97
N PHE A 423 6.36 -0.90 3.10
CA PHE A 423 6.25 -2.33 2.86
C PHE A 423 7.64 -3.01 2.79
N PRO A 424 8.30 -3.17 3.95
CA PRO A 424 9.60 -3.84 4.01
C PRO A 424 9.54 -5.28 3.48
N GLY A 425 10.61 -5.74 2.85
CA GLY A 425 10.67 -7.04 2.18
C GLY A 425 9.91 -7.09 0.85
N THR A 426 9.47 -5.95 0.32
CA THR A 426 8.79 -5.84 -0.98
C THR A 426 9.38 -4.71 -1.83
N HIS A 427 9.04 -4.67 -3.12
CA HIS A 427 9.46 -3.61 -4.03
C HIS A 427 8.65 -2.31 -3.90
N HIS A 428 7.56 -2.31 -3.13
CA HIS A 428 6.74 -1.12 -2.98
C HIS A 428 7.50 -0.04 -2.22
N VAL A 429 7.43 1.18 -2.74
CA VAL A 429 7.98 2.39 -2.14
C VAL A 429 6.89 3.43 -2.11
N GLU A 430 6.74 4.07 -0.97
CA GLU A 430 5.86 5.22 -0.81
C GLU A 430 6.71 6.49 -0.85
N THR A 431 6.15 7.59 -1.33
CA THR A 431 6.88 8.83 -1.54
C THR A 431 6.15 9.98 -0.89
N ILE A 432 6.88 10.82 -0.14
CA ILE A 432 6.40 12.11 0.33
C ILE A 432 7.13 13.18 -0.48
N ALA A 433 6.38 13.96 -1.23
CA ALA A 433 6.90 15.07 -2.01
C ALA A 433 6.31 16.39 -1.53
N VAL A 434 7.16 17.40 -1.40
CA VAL A 434 6.76 18.75 -1.01
C VAL A 434 6.92 19.67 -2.20
N PHE A 435 5.80 20.22 -2.64
CA PHE A 435 5.72 21.18 -3.73
C PHE A 435 5.38 22.56 -3.18
N CYS A 436 6.14 23.55 -3.58
CA CYS A 436 5.91 24.95 -3.20
C CYS A 436 5.83 25.84 -4.45
N PRO A 437 5.14 26.98 -4.37
CA PRO A 437 5.26 28.04 -5.38
C PRO A 437 6.73 28.47 -5.53
N PRO A 438 7.15 29.01 -6.69
CA PRO A 438 8.53 29.44 -6.90
C PRO A 438 9.00 30.50 -5.88
N SER A 439 8.07 31.32 -5.40
CA SER A 439 8.31 32.37 -4.42
C SER A 439 8.60 31.88 -3.00
N ILE A 440 8.36 30.59 -2.72
CA ILE A 440 8.59 29.97 -1.41
C ILE A 440 9.79 29.03 -1.55
N PRO A 441 10.91 29.32 -0.86
CA PRO A 441 12.18 28.63 -1.05
C PRO A 441 12.17 27.15 -0.66
#